data_AF-A0A438GJL3-F1
#
_entry.id   AF-A0A438GJL3-F1
#
_cell.length_a   1.000
_cell.length_b   1.000
_cell.length_c   1.000
_cell.angle_alpha   90.00
_cell.angle_beta   90.00
_cell.angle_gamma   90.00
#
_symmetry.space_group_name_H-M   'P 1'
#
loop_
_entity.id
_entity.type
_entity.pdbx_description
1 polymer ?
#
loop_
_entity_poly.entity_id
_entity_poly.type
_entity_poly.pdbx_seq_one_letter_code
_entity_poly.pdbx_strand_id
1 'polypeptide(L)'
;MGEEGGWTPRFSRPFNDWEVEVVERFLLTIQGKRLNADVEDRMMWRETKNKIFTIKSLYNSLDHSCAVPFPWSIIWSPYVPIKVGFFAWEASWGKVLTQVNSIGGAGT
;
A
#
# COMPACT_ATOMS: atom_id res chain seq x y z
N MET A 1 -33.98 -18.52 4.95
CA MET A 1 -32.64 -19.14 4.98
C MET A 1 -31.68 -18.10 4.44
N GLY A 2 -31.04 -17.34 5.33
CA GLY A 2 -30.19 -16.21 4.94
C GLY A 2 -28.82 -16.71 4.50
N GLU A 3 -28.45 -16.42 3.26
CA GLU A 3 -27.13 -16.74 2.74
C GLU A 3 -26.09 -16.02 3.60
N GLU A 4 -25.24 -16.83 4.23
CA GLU A 4 -24.22 -16.39 5.15
C GLU A 4 -23.18 -15.58 4.37
N GLY A 5 -23.02 -14.29 4.71
CA GLY A 5 -22.20 -13.31 4.00
C GLY A 5 -20.70 -13.63 3.97
N GLY A 6 -20.33 -14.64 3.19
CA GLY A 6 -18.97 -15.09 2.96
C GLY A 6 -18.36 -14.51 1.69
N TRP A 7 -17.03 -14.41 1.66
CA TRP A 7 -16.31 -13.98 0.46
C TRP A 7 -16.29 -15.09 -0.58
N THR A 8 -16.72 -14.79 -1.80
CA THR A 8 -16.60 -15.70 -2.96
C THR A 8 -15.79 -15.01 -4.07
N PRO A 9 -14.45 -14.95 -3.95
CA PRO A 9 -13.60 -14.31 -4.94
C PRO A 9 -13.60 -15.11 -6.24
N ARG A 10 -13.73 -14.42 -7.37
CA ARG A 10 -13.58 -15.00 -8.71
C ARG A 10 -12.27 -14.51 -9.31
N PHE A 11 -11.43 -15.45 -9.74
CA PHE A 11 -10.15 -15.16 -10.37
C PHE A 11 -10.28 -15.24 -11.89
N SER A 12 -9.62 -14.32 -12.59
CA SER A 12 -9.67 -14.25 -14.06
C SER A 12 -8.78 -15.29 -14.75
N ARG A 13 -7.77 -15.82 -14.04
CA ARG A 13 -6.82 -16.81 -14.54
C ARG A 13 -6.40 -17.80 -13.44
N PRO A 14 -5.83 -18.96 -13.80
CA PRO A 14 -5.13 -19.82 -12.86
C PRO A 14 -3.90 -19.14 -12.26
N PHE A 15 -3.47 -19.61 -11.08
CA PHE A 15 -2.28 -19.15 -10.39
C PHE A 15 -1.05 -19.93 -10.83
N ASN A 16 0.11 -19.29 -10.79
CA ASN A 16 1.39 -19.99 -10.86
C ASN A 16 1.79 -20.53 -9.49
N ASP A 17 2.68 -21.51 -9.43
CA ASP A 17 3.10 -22.15 -8.18
C ASP A 17 3.63 -21.16 -7.12
N TRP A 18 4.35 -20.11 -7.56
CA TRP A 18 4.87 -19.07 -6.65
C TRP A 18 3.80 -18.11 -6.12
N GLU A 19 2.60 -18.07 -6.70
CA GLU A 19 1.49 -17.22 -6.25
C GLU A 19 0.58 -17.96 -5.25
N VAL A 20 0.64 -19.30 -5.21
CA VAL A 20 -0.28 -20.14 -4.42
C VAL A 20 -0.24 -19.79 -2.94
N GLU A 21 0.94 -19.68 -2.34
CA GLU A 21 1.08 -19.37 -0.91
C GLU A 21 0.49 -17.99 -0.55
N VAL A 22 0.69 -17.01 -1.44
CA VAL A 22 0.17 -15.65 -1.27
C VAL A 22 -1.35 -15.65 -1.36
N VAL A 23 -1.91 -16.38 -2.32
CA VAL A 23 -3.35 -16.52 -2.51
C VAL A 23 -3.99 -17.26 -1.35
N GLU A 24 -3.38 -18.32 -0.84
CA GLU A 24 -3.88 -19.06 0.32
C GLU A 24 -3.95 -18.16 1.56
N ARG A 25 -2.87 -17.41 1.84
CA ARG A 25 -2.83 -16.45 2.94
C ARG A 25 -3.91 -15.36 2.79
N PHE A 26 -4.13 -14.90 1.56
CA PHE A 26 -5.20 -13.95 1.25
C PHE A 26 -6.58 -14.55 1.52
N LEU A 27 -6.85 -15.77 1.03
CA LEU A 27 -8.14 -16.46 1.24
C LEU A 27 -8.42 -16.68 2.73
N LEU A 28 -7.43 -17.12 3.50
CA LEU A 28 -7.55 -17.25 4.96
C LEU A 28 -7.88 -15.91 5.62
N THR A 29 -7.25 -14.82 5.17
CA THR A 29 -7.48 -13.48 5.72
C THR A 29 -8.90 -12.97 5.46
N ILE A 30 -9.48 -13.27 4.29
CA ILE A 30 -10.84 -12.82 3.95
C ILE A 30 -11.91 -13.75 4.52
N GLN A 31 -11.68 -15.07 4.63
CA GLN A 31 -12.65 -16.00 5.21
C GLN A 31 -13.00 -15.64 6.67
N GLY A 32 -12.05 -15.08 7.42
CA GLY A 32 -12.30 -14.56 8.77
C GLY A 32 -13.15 -13.28 8.84
N LYS A 33 -13.54 -12.69 7.70
CA LYS A 33 -14.31 -11.43 7.64
C LYS A 33 -15.71 -11.67 7.08
N ARG A 34 -16.72 -11.28 7.84
CA ARG A 34 -18.11 -11.33 7.39
C ARG A 34 -18.42 -10.13 6.49
N LEU A 35 -19.05 -10.40 5.35
CA LEU A 35 -19.65 -9.39 4.49
C LEU A 35 -21.04 -9.04 5.04
N ASN A 36 -21.34 -7.75 5.09
CA ASN A 36 -22.68 -7.26 5.37
C ASN A 36 -23.26 -6.71 4.08
N ALA A 37 -24.17 -7.45 3.45
CA ALA A 37 -24.78 -7.07 2.17
C ALA A 37 -25.70 -5.85 2.29
N ASP A 38 -26.17 -5.53 3.51
CA ASP A 38 -27.09 -4.41 3.77
C ASP A 38 -26.36 -3.07 3.94
N VAL A 39 -25.02 -3.08 3.96
CA VAL A 39 -24.20 -1.89 4.19
C VAL A 39 -23.36 -1.61 2.94
N GLU A 40 -23.49 -0.39 2.41
CA GLU A 40 -22.62 0.09 1.33
C GLU A 40 -21.15 0.06 1.76
N ASP A 41 -20.28 -0.33 0.83
CA ASP A 41 -18.84 -0.33 1.07
C ASP A 41 -18.34 1.11 1.31
N ARG A 42 -17.53 1.28 2.35
CA ARG A 42 -16.99 2.59 2.74
C ARG A 42 -15.50 2.46 2.99
N MET A 43 -14.73 3.30 2.29
CA MET A 43 -13.30 3.45 2.55
C MET A 43 -13.12 4.04 3.96
N MET A 44 -12.53 3.25 4.86
CA MET A 44 -12.22 3.68 6.23
C MET A 44 -10.72 3.86 6.43
N TRP A 45 -10.32 5.03 6.88
CA TRP A 45 -8.94 5.31 7.28
C TRP A 45 -8.69 4.76 8.69
N ARG A 46 -7.72 3.85 8.86
CA ARG A 46 -7.49 3.17 10.15
C ARG A 46 -6.74 4.03 11.17
N GLU A 47 -5.99 5.01 10.69
CA GLU A 47 -5.07 5.81 11.49
C GLU A 47 -5.77 6.94 12.26
N THR A 48 -7.05 7.23 11.93
CA THR A 48 -7.82 8.26 12.61
C THR A 48 -9.07 7.70 13.28
N LYS A 49 -9.39 8.23 14.46
CA LYS A 49 -10.60 7.87 15.21
C LYS A 49 -11.89 8.15 14.44
N ASN A 50 -11.89 9.21 13.62
CA ASN A 50 -13.04 9.58 12.79
C ASN A 50 -13.15 8.75 11.51
N LYS A 51 -12.18 7.87 11.21
CA LYS A 51 -12.14 6.98 10.04
C LYS A 51 -12.19 7.69 8.68
N ILE A 52 -12.06 9.02 8.65
CA ILE A 52 -12.09 9.82 7.44
C ILE A 52 -10.66 9.95 6.93
N PHE A 53 -10.46 9.67 5.65
CA PHE A 53 -9.22 9.96 4.96
C PHE A 53 -9.13 11.46 4.67
N THR A 54 -8.04 12.07 5.10
CA THR A 54 -7.63 13.41 4.66
C THR A 54 -6.14 13.41 4.36
N ILE A 55 -5.69 14.31 3.48
CA ILE A 55 -4.26 14.51 3.20
C ILE A 55 -3.50 14.81 4.51
N LYS A 56 -4.08 15.61 5.39
CA LYS A 56 -3.51 15.93 6.70
C LYS A 56 -3.35 14.69 7.59
N SER A 57 -4.36 13.82 7.66
CA SER A 57 -4.28 12.59 8.45
C SER A 57 -3.28 11.58 7.88
N LEU A 58 -3.08 11.57 6.56
CA LEU A 58 -2.05 10.76 5.93
C LEU A 58 -0.67 11.23 6.42
N TYR A 59 -0.35 12.52 6.30
CA TYR A 59 0.93 13.04 6.79
C TYR A 59 1.16 12.80 8.28
N ASN A 60 0.14 12.97 9.12
CA ASN A 60 0.28 12.71 10.55
C ASN A 60 0.58 11.23 10.86
N SER A 61 -0.04 10.29 10.15
CA SER A 61 0.28 8.85 10.32
C SER A 61 1.72 8.54 9.93
N LEU A 62 2.22 9.17 8.87
CA LEU A 62 3.60 9.03 8.42
C LEU A 62 4.61 9.60 9.42
N ASP A 63 4.30 10.76 10.00
CA ASP A 63 5.17 11.45 10.96
C ASP A 63 5.36 10.63 12.25
N HIS A 64 4.32 9.94 12.72
CA HIS A 64 4.42 9.04 13.88
C HIS A 64 5.18 7.72 13.60
N SER A 65 5.35 7.34 12.33
CA SER A 65 5.96 6.06 11.94
C SER A 65 7.48 6.14 11.71
N CYS A 66 8.05 7.35 11.67
CA CYS A 66 9.44 7.57 11.30
C CYS A 66 10.22 8.18 12.47
N ALA A 67 11.32 7.53 12.89
CA ALA A 67 12.26 8.11 13.86
C ALA A 67 12.95 9.39 13.34
N VAL A 68 12.80 9.68 12.05
CA VAL A 68 13.31 10.87 11.37
C VAL A 68 12.11 11.63 10.77
N PRO A 69 11.89 12.91 11.10
CA PRO A 69 10.78 13.70 10.58
C PRO A 69 10.77 13.69 9.05
N PHE A 70 9.65 13.28 8.46
CA PHE A 70 9.50 13.21 7.01
C PHE A 70 9.50 14.65 6.42
N PRO A 71 10.38 15.00 5.45
CA PRO A 71 10.57 16.37 4.98
C PRO A 71 9.46 16.81 3.99
N TRP A 72 8.20 16.70 4.40
CA TRP A 72 7.02 16.95 3.57
C TRP A 72 6.96 18.37 3.01
N SER A 73 7.41 19.37 3.78
CA SER A 73 7.37 20.78 3.38
C SER A 73 8.30 21.07 2.20
N ILE A 74 9.39 20.31 2.05
CA ILE A 74 10.33 20.44 0.94
C ILE A 74 9.79 19.71 -0.29
N ILE A 75 9.23 18.52 -0.10
CA ILE A 75 8.70 17.66 -1.17
C ILE A 75 7.47 18.29 -1.85
N TRP A 76 6.58 18.89 -1.07
CA TRP A 76 5.32 19.48 -1.54
C TRP A 76 5.38 21.01 -1.64
N SER A 77 6.60 21.56 -1.75
CA SER A 77 6.81 22.99 -1.95
C SER A 77 6.23 23.44 -3.29
N PRO A 78 5.44 24.53 -3.35
CA PRO A 78 4.92 25.08 -4.61
C PRO A 78 6.04 25.59 -5.54
N TYR A 79 7.25 25.77 -4.99
CA TYR A 79 8.44 26.19 -5.73
C TYR A 79 9.18 25.00 -6.38
N VAL A 80 8.76 23.76 -6.10
CA VAL A 80 9.37 22.54 -6.65
C VAL A 80 8.40 21.91 -7.66
N PRO A 81 8.86 21.59 -8.89
CA PRO A 81 8.03 20.87 -9.85
C PRO A 81 7.52 19.54 -9.26
N ILE A 82 6.23 19.23 -9.47
CA ILE A 82 5.58 18.03 -8.90
C ILE A 82 6.32 16.72 -9.20
N LYS A 83 7.00 16.64 -10.36
CA LYS A 83 7.84 15.50 -10.74
C LYS A 83 9.03 15.31 -9.78
N VAL A 84 9.67 16.40 -9.38
CA VAL A 84 10.81 16.38 -8.46
C VAL A 84 10.33 16.01 -7.05
N GLY A 85 9.17 16.53 -6.62
CA GLY A 85 8.53 16.11 -5.38
C GLY A 85 8.22 14.60 -5.35
N PHE A 86 7.67 14.06 -6.44
CA PHE A 86 7.39 12.63 -6.55
C PHE A 86 8.65 11.76 -6.44
N PHE A 87 9.75 12.15 -7.11
CA PHE A 87 11.03 11.42 -6.99
C PHE A 87 11.63 11.52 -5.59
N ALA A 88 11.58 12.70 -4.95
CA ALA A 88 12.06 12.88 -3.59
C ALA A 88 11.24 12.07 -2.58
N TRP A 89 9.93 11.97 -2.79
CA TRP A 89 9.04 11.06 -2.05
C TRP A 89 9.49 9.61 -2.23
N GLU A 90 9.58 9.08 -3.45
CA GLU A 90 10.02 7.69 -3.68
C GLU A 90 11.41 7.38 -3.09
N ALA A 91 12.34 8.33 -3.17
CA ALA A 91 13.68 8.22 -2.59
C ALA A 91 13.67 8.16 -1.05
N SER A 92 12.80 8.93 -0.41
CA SER A 92 12.67 8.97 1.05
C SER A 92 12.15 7.64 1.64
N TRP A 93 11.53 6.79 0.81
CA TRP A 93 11.03 5.48 1.21
C TRP A 93 11.97 4.33 0.83
N GLY A 94 13.16 4.62 0.28
CA GLY A 94 14.06 3.59 -0.24
C GLY A 94 13.48 2.82 -1.43
N LYS A 95 12.45 3.38 -2.10
CA LYS A 95 11.80 2.80 -3.29
C LYS A 95 12.37 3.32 -4.61
N VAL A 96 13.52 3.99 -4.58
CA VAL A 96 14.30 4.16 -5.81
C VAL A 96 14.76 2.76 -6.21
N LEU A 97 14.24 2.29 -7.35
CA LEU A 97 14.77 1.15 -8.08
C LEU A 97 16.25 1.43 -8.36
N THR A 98 17.14 1.03 -7.45
CA THR A 98 18.51 0.75 -7.82
C THR A 98 18.46 -0.51 -8.67
N GLN A 99 18.23 -0.34 -9.98
CA GLN A 99 18.73 -1.28 -10.96
C GLN A 99 20.27 -1.26 -10.84
N VAL A 100 20.81 -1.96 -9.85
CA VAL A 100 22.18 -2.44 -9.92
C VAL A 100 22.12 -3.69 -10.78
N ASN A 101 21.93 -3.51 -12.08
CA ASN A 101 22.32 -4.52 -13.03
C ASN A 101 23.85 -4.40 -13.10
N SER A 102 24.56 -5.24 -12.34
CA SER A 102 26.02 -5.38 -12.48
C SER A 102 26.31 -6.01 -13.83
N ILE A 103 26.54 -5.16 -14.82
CA ILE A 103 27.06 -5.52 -16.14
C ILE A 103 28.60 -5.46 -16.05
N GLY A 104 29.23 -6.64 -16.04
CA GLY A 104 30.57 -6.89 -16.59
C GLY A 104 31.82 -6.59 -15.74
N GLY A 105 32.74 -7.57 -15.69
CA GLY A 105 34.18 -7.28 -15.56
C GLY A 105 35.05 -8.26 -14.77
N ALA A 106 35.52 -9.31 -15.46
CA ALA A 106 36.88 -9.91 -15.43
C ALA A 106 37.59 -10.28 -14.11
N GLY A 107 38.00 -11.56 -14.04
CA GLY A 107 39.42 -11.93 -13.98
C GLY A 107 40.04 -12.20 -12.62
N THR A 108 40.21 -13.49 -12.30
CA THR A 108 41.51 -14.11 -11.94
C THR A 108 41.50 -15.55 -12.43
#